data_AF-A0A3P0M8K0-F1
#
_entry.id   AF-A0A3P0M8K0-F1
#
_cell.length_a   1.000
_cell.length_b   1.000
_cell.length_c   1.000
_cell.angle_alpha   90.00
_cell.angle_beta   90.00
_cell.angle_gamma   90.00
#
_symmetry.space_group_name_H-M   'P 1'
#
loop_
_entity.id
_entity.type
_entity.pdbx_description
1 polymer ?
#
loop_
_entity_poly.entity_id
_entity_poly.type
_entity_poly.pdbx_seq_one_letter_code
_entity_poly.pdbx_strand_id
1 'polypeptide(L)'
;ITMLLILMLTSKGMAGVPRASLVVIAATLHQFDIPEAGLLLILGVDTFLDMGRSATNAVGNSIASAVVAKWEGSLLPEADAEANAARIDAELAATLAHPADA
;
A
#
# COMPACT_ATOMS: atom_id res chain seq x y z
N ILE A 1 -1.37 16.82 17.09
CA ILE A 1 -2.56 16.39 16.31
C ILE A 1 -2.54 16.98 14.90
N THR A 2 -2.34 18.29 14.73
CA THR A 2 -2.26 18.94 13.40
C THR A 2 -1.30 18.27 12.43
N MET A 3 -0.09 17.92 12.89
CA MET A 3 0.90 17.18 12.09
C MET A 3 0.37 15.82 11.60
N LEU A 4 -0.29 15.07 12.48
CA LEU A 4 -0.88 13.78 12.12
C LEU A 4 -2.00 13.94 11.08
N LEU A 5 -2.85 14.97 11.22
CA LEU A 5 -3.92 15.25 10.26
C LEU A 5 -3.37 15.64 8.88
N ILE A 6 -2.32 16.47 8.83
CA ILE A 6 -1.66 16.86 7.58
C ILE A 6 -1.03 15.63 6.91
N LEU A 7 -0.29 14.82 7.67
CA LEU A 7 0.33 13.59 7.16
C LEU A 7 -0.74 12.60 6.66
N MET A 8 -1.85 12.42 7.38
CA MET A 8 -2.98 11.59 6.95
C MET A 8 -3.61 12.08 5.64
N LEU A 9 -3.82 13.39 5.50
CA LEU A 9 -4.40 13.98 4.29
C LEU A 9 -3.48 13.77 3.08
N THR A 10 -2.18 14.01 3.24
CA THR A 10 -1.19 13.82 2.16
C THR A 10 -0.99 12.34 1.78
N SER A 11 -1.26 11.40 2.69
CA SER A 11 -1.04 9.96 2.47
C SER A 11 -1.89 9.36 1.34
N LYS A 12 -3.06 9.94 1.02
CA LYS A 12 -3.97 9.39 0.00
C LYS A 12 -3.58 9.76 -1.44
N GLY A 13 -2.73 10.78 -1.62
CA GLY A 13 -2.34 11.30 -2.95
C GLY A 13 -1.10 10.64 -3.59
N MET A 14 -0.45 9.68 -2.91
CA MET A 14 0.89 9.19 -3.27
C MET A 14 0.91 7.83 -4.01
N ALA A 15 -0.20 7.39 -4.58
CA ALA A 15 -0.26 6.09 -5.25
C ALA A 15 0.68 6.05 -6.48
N GLY A 16 1.81 5.34 -6.36
CA GLY A 16 2.70 5.03 -7.48
C GLY A 16 4.12 5.62 -7.44
N VAL A 17 4.52 6.34 -6.39
CA VAL A 17 5.88 6.92 -6.29
C VAL A 17 6.74 6.12 -5.30
N PRO A 18 7.87 5.52 -5.75
CA PRO A 18 8.84 4.89 -4.85
C PRO A 18 9.33 5.89 -3.79
N ARG A 19 9.45 5.48 -2.51
CA ARG A 19 9.89 6.32 -1.39
C ARG A 19 9.02 7.56 -1.16
N ALA A 20 7.72 7.46 -1.46
CA ALA A 20 6.74 8.51 -1.23
C ALA A 20 6.71 9.02 0.23
N SER A 21 7.03 8.17 1.21
CA SER A 21 7.15 8.54 2.63
C SER A 21 8.14 9.68 2.86
N LEU A 22 9.32 9.63 2.26
CA LEU A 22 10.36 10.65 2.45
C LEU A 22 10.01 11.98 1.81
N VAL A 23 9.36 11.96 0.65
CA VAL A 23 8.90 13.19 -0.02
C VAL A 23 7.90 13.93 0.87
N VAL A 24 6.96 13.19 1.47
CA VAL A 24 5.95 13.76 2.38
C VAL A 24 6.60 14.27 3.68
N ILE A 25 7.55 13.54 4.25
CA ILE A 25 8.27 13.99 5.44
C ILE A 25 9.07 15.25 5.10
N ALA A 26 9.89 15.25 4.05
CA ALA A 26 10.66 16.42 3.62
C ALA A 26 9.80 17.65 3.38
N ALA A 27 8.63 17.50 2.76
CA ALA A 27 7.68 18.58 2.52
C ALA A 27 7.03 19.13 3.80
N THR A 28 6.99 18.34 4.89
CA THR A 28 6.31 18.72 6.14
C THR A 28 7.25 19.17 7.25
N LEU A 29 8.55 18.85 7.20
CA LEU A 29 9.53 19.24 8.24
C LEU A 29 9.57 20.76 8.48
N HIS A 30 9.60 21.55 7.41
CA HIS A 30 9.61 23.02 7.50
C HIS A 30 8.33 23.61 8.10
N GLN A 31 7.18 22.92 7.96
CA GLN A 31 5.91 23.36 8.52
C GLN A 31 5.86 23.28 10.06
N PHE A 32 6.79 22.52 10.66
CA PHE A 32 6.88 22.26 12.09
C PHE A 32 8.23 22.63 12.70
N ASP A 33 9.04 23.44 12.02
CA ASP A 33 10.37 23.89 12.45
C ASP A 33 11.33 22.72 12.80
N ILE A 34 11.18 21.58 12.12
CA ILE A 34 12.02 20.40 12.35
C ILE A 34 13.25 20.47 11.43
N PRO A 35 14.49 20.35 11.96
CA PRO A 35 15.69 20.35 11.14
C PRO A 35 15.75 19.16 10.17
N GLU A 36 16.14 19.42 8.92
CA GLU A 36 16.30 18.40 7.86
C GLU A 36 17.33 17.31 8.21
N ALA A 37 18.26 17.60 9.12
CA ALA A 37 19.22 16.63 9.63
C ALA A 37 18.54 15.39 10.27
N GLY A 38 17.32 15.54 10.82
CA GLY A 38 16.55 14.42 11.34
C GLY A 38 16.06 13.44 10.27
N LEU A 39 15.84 13.90 9.03
CA LEU A 39 15.47 13.06 7.90
C LEU A 39 16.61 12.12 7.51
N LEU A 40 17.84 12.62 7.55
CA LEU A 40 19.04 11.85 7.20
C LEU A 40 19.24 10.65 8.14
N LEU A 41 18.85 10.78 9.41
CA LEU A 41 18.91 9.68 10.39
C LEU A 41 17.96 8.53 10.04
N ILE A 42 16.78 8.85 9.47
CA ILE A 42 15.73 7.88 9.15
C ILE A 42 15.93 7.28 7.74
N LEU A 43 16.69 7.97 6.87
CA LEU A 43 16.97 7.54 5.50
C LEU A 43 17.46 6.09 5.39
N GLY A 44 18.26 5.64 6.35
CA GLY A 44 18.81 4.28 6.40
C GLY A 44 17.76 3.19 6.66
N VAL A 45 16.68 3.51 7.37
CA VAL A 45 15.60 2.56 7.68
C VAL A 45 14.35 2.75 6.81
N ASP A 46 14.25 3.87 6.10
CA ASP A 46 13.08 4.23 5.28
C ASP A 46 12.66 3.11 4.32
N THR A 47 13.61 2.38 3.72
CA THR A 47 13.27 1.28 2.80
C THR A 47 12.41 0.21 3.48
N PHE A 48 12.73 -0.17 4.71
CA PHE A 48 11.92 -1.15 5.46
C PHE A 48 10.59 -0.55 5.91
N LEU A 49 10.60 0.71 6.33
CA LEU A 49 9.38 1.41 6.75
C LEU A 49 8.41 1.61 5.58
N ASP A 50 8.92 1.89 4.38
CA ASP A 50 8.13 2.08 3.17
C ASP A 50 7.52 0.77 2.67
N MET A 51 8.28 -0.33 2.75
CA MET A 51 7.76 -1.68 2.50
C MET A 51 6.67 -2.04 3.53
N GLY A 52 6.91 -1.77 4.82
CA GLY A 52 5.94 -2.02 5.89
C GLY A 52 4.65 -1.25 5.68
N ARG A 53 4.75 0.05 5.34
CA ARG A 53 3.61 0.92 4.99
C ARG A 53 2.81 0.34 3.83
N SER A 54 3.50 -0.06 2.76
CA SER A 54 2.86 -0.63 1.56
C SER A 54 2.18 -1.97 1.89
N ALA A 55 2.81 -2.83 2.67
CA ALA A 55 2.25 -4.09 3.13
C ALA A 55 0.98 -3.88 3.97
N THR A 56 1.01 -2.97 4.94
CA THR A 56 -0.16 -2.66 5.77
C THR A 56 -1.30 -2.04 4.94
N ASN A 57 -0.97 -1.22 3.95
CA ASN A 57 -1.97 -0.63 3.04
C ASN A 57 -2.63 -1.69 2.16
N ALA A 58 -1.84 -2.63 1.62
CA ALA A 58 -2.36 -3.73 0.82
C ALA A 58 -3.28 -4.62 1.66
N VAL A 59 -2.84 -5.06 2.84
CA VAL A 59 -3.64 -5.87 3.76
C VAL A 59 -4.92 -5.15 4.17
N GLY A 60 -4.83 -3.87 4.56
CA GLY A 60 -5.98 -3.07 4.96
C GLY A 60 -7.01 -2.91 3.85
N ASN A 61 -6.57 -2.64 2.62
CA ASN A 61 -7.46 -2.53 1.46
C ASN A 61 -8.11 -3.87 1.11
N SER A 62 -7.36 -4.98 1.13
CA SER A 62 -7.91 -6.32 0.88
C SER A 62 -8.98 -6.70 1.90
N ILE A 63 -8.72 -6.45 3.19
CA ILE A 63 -9.69 -6.70 4.27
C ILE A 63 -10.90 -5.78 4.11
N ALA A 64 -10.69 -4.48 3.84
CA ALA A 64 -11.78 -3.54 3.65
C ALA A 64 -12.70 -3.96 2.48
N SER A 65 -12.13 -4.37 1.35
CA SER A 65 -12.88 -4.90 0.22
C SER A 65 -13.69 -6.14 0.58
N ALA A 66 -13.11 -7.09 1.32
CA ALA A 66 -13.82 -8.29 1.77
C ALA A 66 -14.97 -7.96 2.75
N VAL A 67 -14.75 -7.03 3.68
CA VAL A 67 -15.78 -6.57 4.64
C VAL A 67 -16.92 -5.87 3.92
N VAL A 68 -16.60 -4.96 2.98
CA VAL A 68 -17.62 -4.26 2.17
C VAL A 68 -18.39 -5.25 1.32
N ALA A 69 -17.72 -6.21 0.65
CA ALA A 69 -18.40 -7.24 -0.13
C ALA A 69 -19.36 -8.07 0.75
N LYS A 70 -19.00 -8.35 2.00
CA LYS A 70 -19.89 -9.03 2.96
C LYS A 70 -21.12 -8.21 3.30
N TRP A 71 -20.95 -6.92 3.55
CA TRP A 71 -22.05 -6.02 3.90
C TRP A 71 -23.01 -5.79 2.73
N GLU A 72 -22.48 -5.69 1.52
CA GLU A 72 -23.25 -5.54 0.28
C GLU A 72 -23.86 -6.88 -0.23
N GLY A 73 -23.68 -7.98 0.51
CA GLY A 73 -24.13 -9.31 0.08
C GLY A 73 -23.49 -9.81 -1.22
N SER A 74 -22.36 -9.22 -1.61
CA SER A 74 -21.60 -9.50 -2.84
C SER A 74 -20.46 -10.49 -2.63
N LEU A 75 -20.40 -11.18 -1.49
CA LEU A 75 -19.45 -12.27 -1.28
C LEU A 75 -19.83 -13.45 -2.18
N LEU A 76 -18.83 -13.96 -2.90
CA LEU A 76 -18.99 -15.16 -3.72
C LEU A 76 -19.37 -16.35 -2.83
N PRO A 77 -20.27 -17.24 -3.32
CA PRO A 77 -20.42 -18.58 -2.78
C PRO A 77 -19.06 -19.29 -2.73
N GLU A 78 -18.88 -20.19 -1.76
CA GLU A 78 -17.60 -20.88 -1.52
C GLU A 78 -17.09 -21.62 -2.77
N ALA A 79 -17.98 -22.30 -3.49
CA ALA A 79 -17.66 -22.97 -4.75
C ALA A 79 -17.15 -22.00 -5.84
N ASP A 80 -17.73 -20.81 -5.94
CA ASP A 80 -17.33 -19.81 -6.93
C ASP A 80 -16.02 -19.12 -6.53
N ALA A 81 -15.79 -18.94 -5.22
CA ALA A 81 -14.54 -18.43 -4.69
C ALA A 81 -13.36 -19.39 -4.95
N GLU A 82 -13.57 -20.70 -4.74
CA GLU A 82 -12.58 -21.74 -5.05
C GLU A 82 -12.26 -21.81 -6.55
N ALA A 83 -13.29 -21.77 -7.40
CA ALA A 83 -13.10 -21.73 -8.86
C ALA A 83 -12.32 -20.48 -9.31
N ASN A 84 -12.60 -19.33 -8.70
CA ASN A 84 -11.91 -18.09 -9.01
C ASN A 84 -10.45 -18.10 -8.52
N ALA A 85 -10.18 -18.67 -7.34
CA ALA A 85 -8.83 -18.86 -6.83
C ALA A 85 -8.01 -19.79 -7.75
N ALA A 86 -8.58 -20.93 -8.16
CA ALA A 86 -7.93 -21.86 -9.09
C ALA A 86 -7.64 -21.21 -10.46
N ARG A 87 -8.54 -20.34 -10.93
CA ARG A 87 -8.34 -19.57 -12.17
C ARG A 87 -7.18 -18.58 -12.02
N ILE A 88 -7.11 -17.85 -10.92
CA ILE A 88 -6.02 -16.89 -10.64
C ILE A 88 -4.68 -17.63 -10.56
N ASP A 89 -4.62 -18.78 -9.89
CA ASP A 89 -3.41 -19.60 -9.80
C ASP A 89 -2.97 -20.12 -11.17
N ALA A 90 -3.93 -20.55 -12.01
CA ALA A 90 -3.66 -20.98 -13.37
C ALA A 90 -3.18 -19.84 -14.28
N GLU A 91 -3.76 -18.65 -14.14
CA GLU A 91 -3.37 -17.44 -14.86
C GLU A 91 -1.96 -17.00 -14.46
N LEU A 92 -1.64 -17.00 -13.16
CA LEU A 92 -0.31 -16.72 -12.64
C LEU A 92 0.72 -17.74 -13.16
N ALA A 93 0.39 -19.03 -13.15
CA ALA A 93 1.26 -20.08 -13.67
C ALA A 93 1.53 -19.90 -15.18
N ALA A 94 0.52 -19.48 -15.94
CA ALA A 94 0.66 -19.19 -17.37
C ALA A 94 1.55 -17.96 -17.62
N THR A 95 1.39 -16.88 -16.85
CA THR A 95 2.24 -15.68 -16.95
C THR A 95 3.70 -16.00 -16.60
N LEU A 96 3.95 -16.80 -15.57
CA LEU A 96 5.30 -17.19 -15.17
C LEU A 96 5.98 -18.15 -16.17
N ALA A 97 5.19 -18.93 -16.92
CA ALA A 97 5.69 -19.86 -17.93
C ALA A 97 6.10 -19.17 -19.25
N HIS A 98 5.63 -17.94 -19.53
CA HIS A 98 5.95 -17.20 -20.74
C HIS A 98 6.58 -15.82 -20.44
N PRO A 99 7.87 -15.74 -20.07
CA PRO A 99 8.51 -14.52 -19.60
C PRO A 99 8.87 -13.50 -20.69
N ALA A 100 8.32 -13.59 -21.91
CA ALA A 100 8.79 -12.83 -23.08
C ALA A 100 7.97 -11.57 -23.45
N ASP A 101 6.82 -11.32 -22.82
CA ASP A 101 5.93 -10.20 -23.20
C ASP A 101 5.73 -9.13 -22.10
N ALA A 102 6.66 -9.04 -21.14
CA ALA A 102 6.69 -7.97 -20.11
C ALA A 102 7.65 -6.83 -20.49
#